data_AF-A0A255HNH4-F1
#
_entry.id   AF-A0A255HNH4-F1
#
_cell.length_a   1.000
_cell.length_b   1.000
_cell.length_c   1.000
_cell.angle_alpha   90.00
_cell.angle_beta   90.00
_cell.angle_gamma   90.00
#
_symmetry.space_group_name_H-M   'P 1'
#
loop_
_entity.id
_entity.type
_entity.pdbx_description
1 polymer ?
#
loop_
_entity_poly.entity_id
_entity_poly.type
_entity_poly.pdbx_seq_one_letter_code
_entity_poly.pdbx_strand_id
1 'polypeptide(L)'
;MQIEKILKGVAARSRYPNEAQKQAVLAKLDKISPAEVYQRMAPVLTSVISADTAIEMSRFYNTPYGKQVIYKKYNSGAQLIMPGATKAVAPEEKKERKRAAYVKASQELNEAEAAIEHEAFKLVQVINKEKR
;
A
#
# COMPACT_ATOMS: atom_id res chain seq x y z
N MET A 1 6.09 -0.26 -1.78
CA MET A 1 4.63 -0.23 -1.53
C MET A 1 3.93 0.51 -2.66
N GLN A 2 2.68 0.18 -2.99
CA GLN A 2 1.85 0.95 -3.95
C GLN A 2 0.95 1.91 -3.18
N ILE A 3 1.50 3.05 -2.73
CA ILE A 3 0.81 4.04 -1.89
C ILE A 3 -0.39 4.65 -2.63
N GLU A 4 -0.30 4.79 -3.95
CA GLU A 4 -1.40 5.24 -4.80
C GLU A 4 -2.62 4.33 -4.73
N LYS A 5 -2.41 3.02 -4.56
CA LYS A 5 -3.49 2.04 -4.41
C LYS A 5 -4.13 2.12 -3.03
N ILE A 6 -3.32 2.37 -1.99
CA ILE A 6 -3.82 2.63 -0.63
C ILE A 6 -4.66 3.90 -0.63
N LEU A 7 -4.18 4.98 -1.25
CA LEU A 7 -4.89 6.24 -1.36
C LEU A 7 -6.26 6.08 -2.06
N LYS A 8 -6.29 5.35 -3.19
CA LYS A 8 -7.55 5.02 -3.88
C LYS A 8 -8.46 4.11 -3.05
N GLY A 9 -7.91 3.14 -2.32
CA GLY A 9 -8.67 2.26 -1.43
C GLY A 9 -9.31 3.03 -0.27
N VAL A 10 -8.55 3.90 0.38
CA VAL A 10 -9.04 4.81 1.44
C VAL A 10 -10.11 5.75 0.88
N ALA A 11 -9.88 6.34 -0.28
CA ALA A 11 -10.90 7.17 -0.94
C ALA A 11 -12.16 6.37 -1.27
N ALA A 12 -12.05 5.14 -1.75
CA ALA A 12 -13.20 4.32 -2.12
C ALA A 12 -14.07 3.91 -0.91
N ARG A 13 -13.45 3.68 0.26
CA ARG A 13 -14.12 3.29 1.51
C ARG A 13 -14.51 4.47 2.41
N SER A 14 -14.05 5.68 2.10
CA SER A 14 -14.40 6.89 2.84
C SER A 14 -15.89 7.23 2.70
N ARG A 15 -16.43 7.91 3.71
CA ARG A 15 -17.82 8.36 3.70
C ARG A 15 -17.93 9.69 2.93
N TYR A 16 -18.83 9.73 1.96
CA TYR A 16 -19.17 10.92 1.19
C TYR A 16 -20.65 11.27 1.35
N PRO A 17 -21.02 12.55 1.27
CA PRO A 17 -22.42 13.00 1.22
C PRO A 17 -23.25 12.35 0.13
N ASN A 18 -22.66 12.07 -1.05
CA ASN A 18 -23.32 11.37 -2.15
C ASN A 18 -22.31 10.68 -3.06
N GLU A 19 -22.82 9.84 -3.98
CA GLU A 19 -21.99 9.10 -4.92
C GLU A 19 -21.28 10.00 -5.95
N ALA A 20 -21.91 11.10 -6.37
CA ALA A 20 -21.28 12.04 -7.30
C ALA A 20 -19.99 12.66 -6.73
N GLN A 21 -19.99 13.01 -5.44
CA GLN A 21 -18.80 13.51 -4.75
C GLN A 21 -17.72 12.44 -4.62
N LYS A 22 -18.10 11.19 -4.32
CA LYS A 22 -17.15 10.07 -4.32
C LYS A 22 -16.48 9.92 -5.69
N GLN A 23 -17.26 9.92 -6.77
CA GLN A 23 -16.73 9.79 -8.13
C GLN A 23 -15.85 10.98 -8.52
N ALA A 24 -16.22 12.21 -8.12
CA ALA A 24 -15.40 13.39 -8.36
C ALA A 24 -14.02 13.29 -7.67
N VAL A 25 -13.97 12.79 -6.43
CA VAL A 25 -12.71 12.58 -5.71
C VAL A 25 -11.87 11.48 -6.35
N LEU A 26 -12.48 10.35 -6.73
CA LEU A 26 -11.77 9.28 -7.44
C LEU A 26 -11.21 9.76 -8.79
N ALA A 27 -11.97 10.53 -9.55
CA ALA A 27 -11.53 11.13 -10.80
C ALA A 27 -10.37 12.13 -10.61
N LYS A 28 -10.38 12.91 -9.50
CA LYS A 28 -9.22 13.75 -9.14
C LYS A 28 -7.99 12.90 -8.85
N LEU A 29 -8.15 11.82 -8.08
CA LEU A 29 -7.06 10.90 -7.75
C LEU A 29 -6.48 10.20 -8.99
N ASP A 30 -7.32 9.90 -9.99
CA ASP A 30 -6.86 9.30 -11.26
C ASP A 30 -5.98 10.23 -12.09
N LYS A 31 -6.14 11.56 -11.93
CA LYS A 31 -5.29 12.57 -12.59
C LYS A 31 -3.94 12.77 -11.90
N ILE A 32 -3.78 12.31 -10.66
CA ILE A 32 -2.54 12.48 -9.89
C ILE A 32 -1.59 11.34 -10.26
N SER A 33 -0.40 11.69 -10.73
CA SER A 33 0.62 10.69 -11.06
C SER A 33 1.08 9.94 -9.81
N PRO A 34 1.46 8.65 -9.91
CA PRO A 34 2.03 7.93 -8.77
C PRO A 34 3.25 8.65 -8.15
N ALA A 35 4.09 9.28 -8.97
CA ALA A 35 5.24 10.06 -8.51
C ALA A 35 4.82 11.24 -7.61
N GLU A 36 3.76 11.97 -7.98
CA GLU A 36 3.22 13.05 -7.17
C GLU A 36 2.64 12.52 -5.84
N VAL A 37 1.94 11.37 -5.86
CA VAL A 37 1.48 10.72 -4.62
C VAL A 37 2.67 10.38 -3.71
N TYR A 38 3.73 9.78 -4.26
CA TYR A 38 4.92 9.45 -3.49
C TYR A 38 5.59 10.69 -2.89
N GLN A 39 5.72 11.78 -3.64
CA GLN A 39 6.29 13.03 -3.13
C GLN A 39 5.48 13.63 -1.98
N ARG A 40 4.14 13.61 -2.08
CA ARG A 40 3.26 14.16 -1.04
C ARG A 40 3.20 13.29 0.21
N MET A 41 3.31 11.97 0.06
CA MET A 41 3.25 11.02 1.18
C MET A 41 4.60 10.80 1.85
N ALA A 42 5.72 10.94 1.14
CA ALA A 42 7.05 10.63 1.68
C ALA A 42 7.36 11.35 3.03
N PRO A 43 7.09 12.66 3.20
CA PRO A 43 7.42 13.35 4.44
C PRO A 43 6.61 12.89 5.66
N VAL A 44 5.38 12.45 5.46
CA VAL A 44 4.52 11.98 6.56
C VAL A 44 4.82 10.51 6.90
N LEU A 45 5.22 9.71 5.90
CA LEU A 45 5.55 8.31 6.10
C LEU A 45 6.85 8.08 6.89
N THR A 46 7.78 9.03 6.89
CA THR A 46 9.02 8.93 7.71
C THR A 46 8.75 8.94 9.21
N SER A 47 7.64 9.52 9.65
CA SER A 47 7.20 9.46 11.06
C SER A 47 6.48 8.16 11.42
N VAL A 48 6.06 7.38 10.42
CA VAL A 48 5.21 6.20 10.58
C VAL A 48 5.99 4.91 10.38
N ILE A 49 7.02 4.93 9.54
CA ILE A 49 7.84 3.77 9.20
C ILE A 49 9.30 4.08 9.52
N SER A 50 9.95 3.20 10.27
CA SER A 50 11.39 3.31 10.55
C SER A 50 12.21 3.22 9.26
N ALA A 51 13.37 3.90 9.23
CA ALA A 51 14.28 3.83 8.08
C ALA A 51 14.72 2.39 7.79
N ASP A 52 15.00 1.61 8.83
CA ASP A 52 15.39 0.20 8.72
C ASP A 52 14.28 -0.64 8.07
N THR A 53 13.02 -0.44 8.48
CA THR A 53 11.88 -1.12 7.86
C THR A 53 11.69 -0.69 6.42
N ALA A 54 11.82 0.60 6.10
CA ALA A 54 11.75 1.07 4.73
C ALA A 54 12.83 0.45 3.84
N ILE A 55 14.07 0.34 4.33
CA ILE A 55 15.20 -0.27 3.61
C ILE A 55 14.96 -1.77 3.40
N GLU A 56 14.63 -2.52 4.45
CA GLU A 56 14.46 -3.97 4.35
C GLU A 56 13.25 -4.33 3.49
N MET A 57 12.14 -3.61 3.62
CA MET A 57 10.97 -3.82 2.77
C MET A 57 11.25 -3.45 1.31
N SER A 58 12.03 -2.39 1.06
CA SER A 58 12.45 -2.03 -0.30
C SER A 58 13.34 -3.09 -0.92
N ARG A 59 14.30 -3.64 -0.14
CA ARG A 59 15.14 -4.76 -0.57
C ARG A 59 14.26 -5.96 -0.92
N PHE A 60 13.35 -6.34 -0.02
CA PHE A 60 12.47 -7.49 -0.22
C PHE A 60 11.63 -7.32 -1.49
N TYR A 61 10.95 -6.18 -1.67
CA TYR A 61 10.10 -5.94 -2.84
C TYR A 61 10.87 -5.81 -4.16
N ASN A 62 12.19 -5.57 -4.11
CA ASN A 62 13.04 -5.60 -5.31
C ASN A 62 13.46 -7.02 -5.73
N THR A 63 13.30 -8.02 -4.87
CA THR A 63 13.52 -9.43 -5.26
C THR A 63 12.47 -9.88 -6.29
N PRO A 64 12.76 -10.86 -7.16
CA PRO A 64 11.77 -11.41 -8.09
C PRO A 64 10.49 -11.85 -7.38
N TYR A 65 10.64 -12.45 -6.20
CA TYR A 65 9.52 -12.86 -5.36
C TYR A 65 8.74 -11.69 -4.78
N GLY A 66 9.42 -10.72 -4.18
CA GLY A 66 8.76 -9.53 -3.62
C GLY A 66 7.94 -8.77 -4.66
N LYS A 67 8.42 -8.71 -5.92
CA LYS A 67 7.64 -8.19 -7.05
C LYS A 67 6.37 -9.00 -7.32
N GLN A 68 6.40 -10.33 -7.23
CA GLN A 68 5.19 -11.15 -7.32
C GLN A 68 4.23 -10.94 -6.14
N VAL A 69 4.76 -10.79 -4.92
CA VAL A 69 3.96 -10.53 -3.72
C VAL A 69 3.24 -9.20 -3.83
N ILE A 70 3.95 -8.13 -4.19
CA ILE A 70 3.33 -6.81 -4.33
C ILE A 70 2.33 -6.76 -5.49
N TYR A 71 2.62 -7.46 -6.60
CA TYR A 71 1.68 -7.62 -7.70
C TYR A 71 0.40 -8.35 -7.24
N LYS A 72 0.54 -9.47 -6.52
CA LYS A 72 -0.61 -10.20 -5.96
C LYS A 72 -1.40 -9.36 -4.95
N LYS A 73 -0.73 -8.59 -4.08
CA LYS A 73 -1.41 -7.76 -3.06
C LYS A 73 -2.28 -6.66 -3.69
N TYR A 74 -1.82 -6.01 -4.77
CA TYR A 74 -2.48 -4.79 -5.27
C TYR A 74 -3.04 -4.88 -6.70
N ASN A 75 -2.68 -5.89 -7.47
CA ASN A 75 -3.02 -5.99 -8.90
C ASN A 75 -3.57 -7.35 -9.34
N SER A 76 -3.54 -8.40 -8.51
CA SER A 76 -4.28 -9.63 -8.85
C SER A 76 -5.75 -9.49 -8.47
N GLY A 77 -6.65 -9.82 -9.41
CA GLY A 77 -8.09 -9.93 -9.13
C GLY A 77 -8.39 -10.96 -8.03
N ALA A 78 -9.63 -10.98 -7.54
CA ALA A 78 -10.08 -11.91 -6.50
C ALA A 78 -9.69 -13.35 -6.86
N GLN A 79 -8.77 -13.93 -6.10
CA GLN A 79 -8.40 -15.33 -6.26
C GLN A 79 -9.30 -16.15 -5.34
N LEU A 80 -10.18 -16.97 -5.92
CA LEU A 80 -10.86 -18.05 -5.21
C LEU A 80 -9.78 -19.06 -4.76
N ILE A 81 -9.27 -18.90 -3.54
CA ILE A 81 -8.43 -19.91 -2.92
C ILE A 81 -9.37 -20.96 -2.35
N MET A 82 -9.38 -22.15 -2.98
CA MET A 82 -10.10 -23.31 -2.46
C MET A 82 -9.59 -23.64 -1.04
N PRO A 83 -10.48 -23.92 -0.07
CA PRO A 83 -10.07 -24.35 1.27
C PRO A 83 -9.12 -25.56 1.17
N GLY A 84 -7.89 -25.44 1.67
CA GLY A 84 -6.86 -26.48 1.62
C GLY A 84 -5.78 -26.32 0.55
N ALA A 85 -5.91 -25.37 -0.38
CA ALA A 85 -4.87 -25.09 -1.37
C ALA A 85 -3.77 -24.17 -0.80
N THR A 86 -2.75 -24.73 -0.14
CA THR A 86 -1.52 -23.97 0.15
C THR A 86 -0.70 -23.84 -1.13
N LYS A 87 -0.64 -22.63 -1.73
CA LYS A 87 0.28 -22.37 -2.84
C LYS A 87 1.68 -22.81 -2.43
N ALA A 88 2.32 -23.65 -3.25
CA ALA A 88 3.67 -24.11 -3.02
C ALA A 88 4.59 -22.89 -2.89
N VAL A 89 5.08 -22.65 -1.68
CA VAL A 89 6.05 -21.58 -1.40
C VAL A 89 7.40 -22.09 -1.87
N ALA A 90 7.96 -21.48 -2.91
CA ALA A 90 9.23 -21.93 -3.49
C ALA A 90 10.36 -21.84 -2.44
N PRO A 91 11.42 -22.67 -2.55
CA PRO A 91 12.46 -22.77 -1.52
C PRO A 91 13.16 -21.44 -1.23
N GLU A 92 13.37 -20.60 -2.25
CA GLU A 92 13.91 -19.25 -2.08
C GLU A 92 12.95 -18.33 -1.29
N GLU A 93 11.64 -18.51 -1.48
CA GLU A 93 10.60 -17.75 -0.78
C GLU A 93 10.55 -18.09 0.72
N LYS A 94 10.87 -19.35 1.08
CA LYS A 94 11.00 -19.76 2.49
C LYS A 94 12.20 -19.11 3.16
N LYS A 95 13.30 -18.87 2.44
CA LYS A 95 14.50 -18.25 3.01
C LYS A 95 14.30 -16.77 3.30
N GLU A 96 13.76 -16.01 2.35
CA GLU A 96 13.49 -14.59 2.54
C GLU A 96 12.44 -14.34 3.63
N ARG A 97 11.36 -15.15 3.67
CA ARG A 97 10.33 -15.05 4.71
C ARG A 97 10.81 -15.41 6.11
N LYS A 98 11.89 -16.18 6.24
CA LYS A 98 12.48 -16.58 7.53
C LYS A 98 13.57 -15.63 8.02
N ARG A 99 13.99 -14.66 7.20
CA ARG A 99 15.00 -13.69 7.59
C ARG A 99 14.42 -12.82 8.71
N ALA A 100 15.09 -12.79 9.86
CA ALA A 100 14.62 -12.06 11.04
C ALA A 100 14.35 -10.57 10.75
N ALA A 101 15.21 -9.93 9.95
CA ALA A 101 15.03 -8.55 9.53
C ALA A 101 13.73 -8.35 8.72
N TYR A 102 13.42 -9.25 7.77
CA TYR A 102 12.17 -9.20 7.01
C TYR A 102 10.95 -9.44 7.90
N VAL A 103 11.01 -10.41 8.82
CA VAL A 103 9.89 -10.70 9.73
C VAL A 103 9.59 -9.48 10.60
N LYS A 104 10.62 -8.89 11.20
CA LYS A 104 10.49 -7.67 12.01
C LYS A 104 9.95 -6.50 11.17
N ALA A 105 10.55 -6.23 10.02
CA ALA A 105 10.13 -5.15 9.13
C ALA A 105 8.69 -5.34 8.62
N SER A 106 8.30 -6.58 8.32
CA SER A 106 6.93 -6.90 7.90
C SER A 106 5.94 -6.71 9.05
N GLN A 107 6.32 -7.04 10.28
CA GLN A 107 5.47 -6.83 11.45
C GLN A 107 5.30 -5.33 11.74
N GLU A 108 6.40 -4.58 11.79
CA GLU A 108 6.36 -3.12 11.96
C GLU A 108 5.53 -2.44 10.86
N LEU A 109 5.65 -2.89 9.61
CA LEU A 109 4.86 -2.34 8.52
C LEU A 109 3.36 -2.64 8.66
N ASN A 110 2.99 -3.82 9.17
CA ASN A 110 1.60 -4.17 9.43
C ASN A 110 1.03 -3.37 10.60
N GLU A 111 1.81 -3.16 11.67
CA GLU A 111 1.42 -2.31 12.81
C GLU A 111 1.26 -0.84 12.39
N ALA A 112 2.09 -0.39 11.45
CA ALA A 112 2.02 0.95 10.87
C ALA A 112 0.87 1.15 9.88
N GLU A 113 0.19 0.08 9.41
CA GLU A 113 -0.80 0.15 8.33
C GLU A 113 -1.94 1.12 8.66
N ALA A 114 -2.45 1.10 9.89
CA ALA A 114 -3.51 2.02 10.33
C ALA A 114 -3.06 3.50 10.30
N ALA A 115 -1.81 3.78 10.69
CA ALA A 115 -1.26 5.13 10.64
C ALA A 115 -1.02 5.59 9.19
N ILE A 116 -0.57 4.69 8.30
CA ILE A 116 -0.41 4.96 6.87
C ILE A 116 -1.77 5.29 6.24
N GLU A 117 -2.82 4.53 6.57
CA GLU A 117 -4.17 4.78 6.08
C GLU A 117 -4.74 6.11 6.60
N HIS A 118 -4.42 6.50 7.84
CA HIS A 118 -4.80 7.79 8.40
C HIS A 118 -4.14 8.96 7.66
N GLU A 119 -2.84 8.88 7.38
CA GLU A 119 -2.15 9.90 6.59
C GLU A 119 -2.66 9.95 5.14
N ALA A 120 -2.94 8.79 4.55
CA ALA A 120 -3.59 8.72 3.25
C ALA A 120 -4.99 9.37 3.27
N PHE A 121 -5.78 9.17 4.33
CA PHE A 121 -7.08 9.81 4.50
C PHE A 121 -6.96 11.34 4.57
N LYS A 122 -6.01 11.87 5.34
CA LYS A 122 -5.73 13.32 5.37
C LYS A 122 -5.37 13.84 3.98
N LEU A 123 -4.54 13.13 3.24
CA LEU A 123 -4.19 13.51 1.86
C LEU A 123 -5.41 13.51 0.93
N VAL A 124 -6.30 12.51 1.03
CA VAL A 124 -7.58 12.50 0.29
C VAL A 124 -8.42 13.74 0.62
N GLN A 125 -8.49 14.14 1.90
CA GLN A 125 -9.22 15.34 2.30
C GLN A 125 -8.61 16.63 1.71
N VAL A 126 -7.29 16.73 1.66
CA VAL A 126 -6.59 17.85 1.01
C VAL A 126 -6.92 17.89 -0.48
N ILE A 127 -6.79 16.76 -1.18
CA ILE A 127 -7.07 16.64 -2.62
C ILE A 127 -8.54 16.96 -2.93
N ASN A 128 -9.47 16.55 -2.07
CA ASN A 128 -10.88 16.87 -2.25
C ASN A 128 -11.13 18.39 -2.25
N LYS A 129 -10.44 19.13 -1.36
CA LYS A 129 -10.53 20.59 -1.24
C LYS A 129 -9.79 21.36 -2.34
N GLU A 130 -8.84 20.73 -3.03
CA GLU A 130 -8.12 21.36 -4.14
C GLU A 130 -9.08 21.67 -5.31
N LYS A 131 -8.96 22.89 -5.85
CA LYS A 131 -9.62 23.29 -7.10
C LYS A 131 -8.75 22.82 -8.27
N ARG A 132 -9.01 21.62 -8.76
CA ARG A 132 -8.40 21.01 -9.95
C ARG A 132 -9.49 20.47 -10.87
#